data_AF-A0A319EJF2-F1
#
_entry.id   AF-A0A319EJF2-F1
#
_cell.length_a   1.000
_cell.length_b   1.000
_cell.length_c   1.000
_cell.angle_alpha   90.00
_cell.angle_beta   90.00
_cell.angle_gamma   90.00
#
_symmetry.space_group_name_H-M   'P 1'
#
loop_
_entity.id
_entity.type
_entity.pdbx_description
1 polymer ?
#
loop_
_entity_poly.entity_id
_entity_poly.type
_entity_poly.pdbx_seq_one_letter_code
_entity_poly.pdbx_strand_id
1 'polypeptide(L)'
;MSPNWASKHRAEDAPRFFYHSPSREDSDVEYERYLSDALKEVEQAAGGEDVAEERIWQIARDEEHRGPESSAFEESNSEWQYTLMTDEKAEAFVIDELSAVPEIATIYHSYPYDVLRADLLRYLLLWYYGGFYADMDVYPARPIKKCSALQRVFPLPHDHPANVSLVVGIELDEPYSSPRRMREWHWTRTYGMIQYTIYAPRRFSPLLRQIIVRALAHTRKYQSHHNRLFGYSQEDILRLTGPDVFTDTILDMLSSSLPSTHPLVQRSVNADENIGDLDMRRRVSWAPFHGLHETVCIEADEANPATPMGGICVLPVSVWGNGQRHSQAEGFHSPQACINHLFKGSWKKGWKNYIFG
;
A
#
# COMPACT_ATOMS: atom_id res chain seq x y z
N MET A 1 14.49 -29.98 -35.87
CA MET A 1 13.76 -29.55 -34.65
C MET A 1 13.34 -28.12 -34.85
N SER A 2 12.11 -27.88 -35.29
CA SER A 2 11.59 -26.52 -35.46
C SER A 2 11.40 -25.91 -34.07
N PRO A 3 11.97 -24.73 -33.76
CA PRO A 3 11.69 -24.05 -32.51
C PRO A 3 10.20 -23.74 -32.46
N ASN A 4 9.54 -24.13 -31.38
CA ASN A 4 8.10 -24.07 -31.21
C ASN A 4 7.66 -22.61 -30.99
N TRP A 5 7.56 -21.83 -32.08
CA TRP A 5 7.16 -20.41 -32.05
C TRP A 5 5.81 -20.20 -31.37
N ALA A 6 4.91 -21.18 -31.47
CA ALA A 6 3.57 -21.16 -30.88
C ALA A 6 3.58 -21.26 -29.34
N SER A 7 4.60 -21.87 -28.72
CA SER A 7 4.69 -21.93 -27.25
C SER A 7 5.25 -20.64 -26.64
N LYS A 8 6.12 -19.93 -27.37
CA LYS A 8 6.66 -18.63 -26.95
C LYS A 8 5.60 -17.53 -26.95
N HIS A 9 4.76 -17.45 -27.98
CA HIS A 9 3.67 -16.46 -28.00
C HIS A 9 2.58 -16.77 -26.98
N ARG A 10 2.23 -18.05 -26.74
CA ARG A 10 1.31 -18.41 -25.65
C ARG A 10 1.79 -17.98 -24.27
N ALA A 11 3.10 -17.98 -24.02
CA ALA A 11 3.69 -17.53 -22.76
C ALA A 11 3.75 -16.00 -22.62
N GLU A 12 3.73 -15.25 -23.73
CA GLU A 12 3.67 -13.79 -23.74
C GLU A 12 2.25 -13.24 -23.49
N ASP A 13 1.21 -14.00 -23.88
CA ASP A 13 -0.20 -13.64 -23.71
C ASP A 13 -0.82 -14.17 -22.39
N ALA A 14 -0.09 -14.98 -21.63
CA ALA A 14 -0.57 -15.52 -20.35
C ALA A 14 -0.52 -14.44 -19.25
N PRO A 15 -1.57 -14.33 -18.41
CA PRO A 15 -1.59 -13.34 -17.34
C PRO A 15 -0.54 -13.65 -16.28
N ARG A 16 0.05 -12.60 -15.71
CA ARG A 16 0.98 -12.70 -14.59
C ARG A 16 0.31 -12.22 -13.31
N PHE A 17 -0.27 -13.16 -12.58
CA PHE A 17 -0.89 -12.91 -11.27
C PHE A 17 0.05 -13.11 -10.10
N PHE A 18 1.26 -13.62 -10.35
CA PHE A 18 2.28 -13.79 -9.34
C PHE A 18 3.54 -12.98 -9.69
N TYR A 19 4.15 -12.42 -8.64
CA TYR A 19 5.37 -11.65 -8.71
C TYR A 19 6.29 -12.15 -7.60
N HIS A 20 7.49 -12.55 -7.98
CA HIS A 20 8.53 -12.90 -7.04
C HIS A 20 9.30 -11.64 -6.65
N SER A 21 9.15 -11.21 -5.40
CA SER A 21 9.82 -10.01 -4.89
C SER A 21 11.31 -10.30 -4.66
N PRO A 22 12.24 -9.58 -5.33
CA PRO A 22 13.68 -9.80 -5.11
C PRO A 22 14.11 -9.54 -3.66
N SER A 23 13.42 -8.63 -2.97
CA SER A 23 13.67 -8.36 -1.54
C SER A 23 13.35 -9.55 -0.62
N ARG A 24 12.67 -10.58 -1.14
CA ARG A 24 12.34 -11.81 -0.40
C ARG A 24 13.30 -12.97 -0.65
N GLU A 25 14.28 -12.82 -1.55
CA GLU A 25 15.30 -13.85 -1.82
C GLU A 25 16.32 -14.00 -0.68
N ASP A 26 16.63 -12.90 0.00
CA ASP A 26 17.61 -12.83 1.10
C ASP A 26 17.08 -11.94 2.24
N SER A 27 15.92 -12.32 2.78
CA SER A 27 15.26 -11.58 3.88
C SER A 27 15.99 -11.76 5.22
N ASP A 28 16.08 -10.68 5.98
CA ASP A 28 16.62 -10.66 7.34
C ASP A 28 15.52 -11.04 8.35
N VAL A 29 15.18 -12.33 8.40
CA VAL A 29 14.03 -12.85 9.17
C VAL A 29 14.20 -12.63 10.68
N GLU A 30 15.43 -12.64 11.19
CA GLU A 30 15.68 -12.37 12.61
C GLU A 30 15.40 -10.92 12.96
N TYR A 31 15.84 -9.99 12.11
CA TYR A 31 15.55 -8.56 12.30
C TYR A 31 14.07 -8.24 12.11
N GLU A 32 13.40 -8.87 11.14
CA GLU A 32 11.95 -8.73 10.96
C GLU A 32 11.19 -9.18 12.22
N ARG A 33 11.60 -10.31 12.84
CA ARG A 33 10.99 -10.78 14.09
C ARG A 33 11.22 -9.81 15.23
N TYR A 34 12.45 -9.33 15.41
CA TYR A 34 12.78 -8.34 16.43
C TYR A 34 11.93 -7.08 16.30
N LEU A 35 11.84 -6.49 15.09
CA LEU A 35 11.01 -5.31 14.85
C LEU A 35 9.52 -5.59 15.10
N SER A 36 9.03 -6.76 14.69
CA SER A 36 7.64 -7.16 14.92
C SER A 36 7.30 -7.22 16.41
N ASP A 37 8.20 -7.78 17.21
CA ASP A 37 8.01 -7.92 18.66
C ASP A 37 8.12 -6.56 19.36
N ALA A 38 9.08 -5.72 18.98
CA ALA A 38 9.21 -4.36 19.51
C ALA A 38 7.97 -3.50 19.21
N LEU A 39 7.41 -3.58 17.99
CA LEU A 39 6.18 -2.87 17.65
C LEU A 39 4.97 -3.39 18.44
N LYS A 40 4.87 -4.69 18.70
CA LYS A 40 3.80 -5.23 19.57
C LYS A 40 3.91 -4.75 21.01
N GLU A 41 5.12 -4.53 21.53
CA GLU A 41 5.29 -3.94 22.87
C GLU A 41 4.74 -2.52 22.92
N VAL A 42 4.92 -1.73 21.85
CA VAL A 42 4.29 -0.40 21.72
C VAL A 42 2.77 -0.49 21.70
N GLU A 43 2.19 -1.43 20.93
CA GLU A 43 0.74 -1.67 20.89
C GLU A 43 0.19 -1.97 22.30
N GLN A 44 0.86 -2.87 23.03
CA GLN A 44 0.48 -3.26 24.38
C GLN A 44 0.60 -2.11 25.38
N ALA A 45 1.65 -1.28 25.25
CA ALA A 45 1.89 -0.15 26.14
C ALA A 45 0.88 1.00 25.91
N ALA A 46 0.44 1.21 24.66
CA ALA A 46 -0.53 2.25 24.33
C ALA A 46 -1.90 2.00 24.97
N GLY A 47 -2.33 0.73 25.07
CA GLY A 47 -3.59 0.33 25.68
C GLY A 47 -4.84 0.97 25.04
N GLY A 48 -6.00 0.80 25.69
CA GLY A 48 -7.27 1.38 25.26
C GLY A 48 -8.01 0.57 24.19
N GLU A 49 -9.07 1.15 23.62
CA GLU A 49 -9.76 0.58 22.47
C GLU A 49 -8.98 0.89 21.17
N ASP A 50 -8.90 -0.07 20.24
CA ASP A 50 -8.23 0.08 18.95
C ASP A 50 -9.00 0.97 17.95
N VAL A 51 -9.88 1.85 18.43
CA VAL A 51 -10.66 2.76 17.59
C VAL A 51 -9.75 3.81 16.99
N ALA A 52 -9.79 3.95 15.67
CA ALA A 52 -9.03 4.97 14.97
C ALA A 52 -9.55 6.39 15.26
N GLU A 53 -8.66 7.36 15.20
CA GLU A 53 -9.07 8.75 15.07
C GLU A 53 -9.79 8.97 13.74
N GLU A 54 -10.94 9.65 13.76
CA GLU A 54 -11.57 10.18 12.54
C GLU A 54 -10.78 11.40 12.05
N ARG A 55 -9.54 11.17 11.60
CA ARG A 55 -8.61 12.18 11.12
C ARG A 55 -8.14 11.91 9.70
N ILE A 56 -8.02 12.98 8.91
CA ILE A 56 -7.32 13.03 7.64
C ILE A 56 -5.87 13.47 7.89
N TRP A 57 -4.94 12.64 7.42
CA TRP A 57 -3.51 12.91 7.41
C TRP A 57 -3.07 13.27 5.99
N GLN A 58 -2.41 14.41 5.84
CA GLN A 58 -1.61 14.71 4.65
C GLN A 58 -0.19 15.11 5.06
N ILE A 59 0.79 14.75 4.25
CA ILE A 59 2.20 15.02 4.52
C ILE A 59 2.69 16.09 3.55
N ALA A 60 3.34 17.12 4.09
CA ALA A 60 4.01 18.14 3.31
C ALA A 60 5.27 18.61 4.05
N ARG A 61 6.17 19.30 3.37
CA ARG A 61 7.39 19.82 3.98
C ARG A 61 7.09 20.79 5.13
N ASP A 62 6.20 21.74 4.87
CA ASP A 62 5.74 22.78 5.80
C ASP A 62 4.33 23.24 5.40
N GLU A 63 3.75 24.15 6.19
CA GLU A 63 2.40 24.68 5.96
C GLU A 63 2.28 25.48 4.64
N GLU A 64 3.36 26.04 4.10
CA GLU A 64 3.34 26.80 2.83
C GLU A 64 3.14 25.89 1.61
N HIS A 65 3.47 24.60 1.75
CA HIS A 65 3.25 23.59 0.72
C HIS A 65 1.81 23.08 0.68
N ARG A 66 0.93 23.60 1.55
CA ARG A 66 -0.49 23.29 1.53
C ARG A 66 -1.20 23.98 0.37
N GLY A 67 -1.57 23.19 -0.64
CA GLY A 67 -2.27 23.67 -1.84
C GLY A 67 -3.80 23.77 -1.68
N PRO A 68 -4.49 24.43 -2.64
CA PRO A 68 -5.94 24.56 -2.65
C PRO A 68 -6.67 23.21 -2.78
N GLU A 69 -6.04 22.20 -3.38
CA GLU A 69 -6.58 20.85 -3.44
C GLU A 69 -6.75 20.22 -2.05
N SER A 70 -5.73 20.37 -1.19
CA SER A 70 -5.76 19.95 0.21
C SER A 70 -6.85 20.68 1.00
N SER A 71 -6.98 22.00 0.83
CA SER A 71 -8.04 22.78 1.48
C SER A 71 -9.44 22.32 1.05
N ALA A 72 -9.66 22.12 -0.24
CA ALA A 72 -10.93 21.62 -0.74
C ALA A 72 -11.24 20.20 -0.25
N PHE A 73 -10.22 19.35 -0.10
CA PHE A 73 -10.36 18.02 0.46
C PHE A 73 -10.77 18.04 1.94
N GLU A 74 -10.16 18.92 2.75
CA GLU A 74 -10.60 19.15 4.14
C GLU A 74 -12.04 19.68 4.19
N GLU A 75 -12.37 20.72 3.40
CA GLU A 75 -13.71 21.33 3.39
C GLU A 75 -14.81 20.33 3.02
N SER A 76 -14.59 19.46 2.02
CA SER A 76 -15.55 18.42 1.62
C SER A 76 -15.71 17.32 2.67
N ASN A 77 -14.79 17.22 3.63
CA ASN A 77 -14.77 16.18 4.65
C ASN A 77 -14.74 16.81 6.06
N SER A 78 -15.48 17.90 6.24
CA SER A 78 -15.52 18.70 7.49
C SER A 78 -15.88 17.93 8.76
N GLU A 79 -16.42 16.71 8.63
CA GLU A 79 -16.67 15.81 9.75
C GLU A 79 -15.41 15.11 10.27
N TRP A 80 -14.32 15.11 9.50
CA TRP A 80 -13.02 14.57 9.89
C TRP A 80 -12.16 15.68 10.50
N GLN A 81 -11.38 15.34 11.51
CA GLN A 81 -10.27 16.20 11.91
C GLN A 81 -9.23 16.22 10.78
N TYR A 82 -8.52 17.33 10.61
CA TYR A 82 -7.49 17.44 9.59
C TYR A 82 -6.13 17.70 10.23
N THR A 83 -5.08 17.08 9.70
CA THR A 83 -3.70 17.38 10.09
C THR A 83 -2.77 17.33 8.91
N LEU A 84 -2.10 18.46 8.69
CA LEU A 84 -0.91 18.53 7.87
C LEU A 84 0.31 18.15 8.72
N MET A 85 0.90 17.01 8.42
CA MET A 85 2.15 16.53 9.01
C MET A 85 3.31 17.19 8.27
N THR A 86 3.87 18.23 8.88
CA THR A 86 5.09 18.91 8.43
C THR A 86 6.33 18.09 8.78
N ASP A 87 7.48 18.40 8.19
CA ASP A 87 8.75 17.73 8.52
C ASP A 87 9.05 17.83 10.03
N GLU A 88 8.79 18.99 10.65
CA GLU A 88 8.96 19.19 12.10
C GLU A 88 8.04 18.28 12.94
N LYS A 89 6.75 18.18 12.58
CA LYS A 89 5.79 17.31 13.28
C LYS A 89 6.14 15.84 13.08
N ALA A 90 6.60 15.48 11.88
CA ALA A 90 7.03 14.12 11.56
C ALA A 90 8.27 13.71 12.37
N GLU A 91 9.23 14.62 12.49
CA GLU A 91 10.44 14.42 13.30
C GLU A 91 10.10 14.17 14.77
N ALA A 92 9.26 15.03 15.35
CA ALA A 92 8.80 14.87 16.73
C ALA A 92 8.04 13.54 16.92
N PHE A 93 7.15 13.17 15.99
CA PHE A 93 6.43 11.90 16.05
C PHE A 93 7.37 10.69 16.05
N VAL A 94 8.38 10.68 15.17
CA VAL A 94 9.30 9.55 15.05
C VAL A 94 10.29 9.46 16.23
N ILE A 95 10.73 10.60 16.77
CA ILE A 95 11.69 10.63 17.89
C ILE A 95 11.00 10.41 19.23
N ASP A 96 9.86 11.06 19.46
CA ASP A 96 9.25 11.13 20.78
C ASP A 96 8.22 10.00 20.97
N GLU A 97 7.19 9.97 20.12
CA GLU A 97 6.08 9.01 20.24
C GLU A 97 6.50 7.57 19.94
N LEU A 98 7.47 7.39 19.02
CA LEU A 98 7.99 6.07 18.63
C LEU A 98 9.37 5.75 19.25
N SER A 99 9.76 6.48 20.30
CA SER A 99 11.05 6.34 21.00
C SER A 99 11.35 4.91 21.49
N ALA A 100 10.33 4.10 21.77
CA ALA A 100 10.47 2.71 22.19
C ALA A 100 11.11 1.80 21.11
N VAL A 101 11.08 2.20 19.84
CA VAL A 101 11.69 1.46 18.72
C VAL A 101 12.67 2.39 17.98
N PRO A 102 13.88 2.61 18.53
CA PRO A 102 14.83 3.61 18.02
C PRO A 102 15.33 3.34 16.59
N GLU A 103 15.18 2.11 16.10
CA GLU A 103 15.45 1.74 14.71
C GLU A 103 14.59 2.52 13.71
N ILE A 104 13.38 2.92 14.10
CA ILE A 104 12.49 3.73 13.24
C ILE A 104 13.16 5.07 12.96
N ALA A 105 13.55 5.82 14.00
CA ALA A 105 14.24 7.10 13.84
C ALA A 105 15.57 6.95 13.09
N THR A 106 16.35 5.92 13.43
CA THR A 106 17.63 5.64 12.78
C THR A 106 17.48 5.46 11.26
N ILE A 107 16.51 4.66 10.84
CA ILE A 107 16.25 4.42 9.41
C ILE A 107 15.61 5.65 8.76
N TYR A 108 14.66 6.30 9.42
CA TYR A 108 13.99 7.50 8.92
C TYR A 108 14.99 8.62 8.57
N HIS A 109 15.96 8.87 9.45
CA HIS A 109 17.04 9.86 9.25
C HIS A 109 18.07 9.43 8.20
N SER A 110 18.21 8.12 7.98
CA SER A 110 19.16 7.60 6.98
C SER A 110 18.69 7.76 5.54
N TYR A 111 17.39 8.02 5.32
CA TYR A 111 16.84 8.18 3.97
C TYR A 111 17.37 9.46 3.30
N PRO A 112 17.88 9.39 2.05
CA PRO A 112 18.34 10.58 1.37
C PRO A 112 17.22 11.39 0.70
N TYR A 113 16.04 10.79 0.49
CA TYR A 113 14.94 11.38 -0.26
C TYR A 113 13.68 11.50 0.58
N ASP A 114 12.99 12.64 0.46
CA ASP A 114 11.75 12.92 1.20
C ASP A 114 10.64 11.91 0.90
N VAL A 115 10.61 11.35 -0.31
CA VAL A 115 9.62 10.33 -0.68
C VAL A 115 9.74 9.05 0.17
N LEU A 116 10.97 8.61 0.50
CA LEU A 116 11.17 7.44 1.35
C LEU A 116 10.68 7.70 2.79
N ARG A 117 10.91 8.93 3.28
CA ARG A 117 10.38 9.39 4.57
C ARG A 117 8.85 9.45 4.58
N ALA A 118 8.25 10.11 3.58
CA ALA A 118 6.81 10.24 3.46
C ALA A 118 6.12 8.87 3.33
N ASP A 119 6.74 7.94 2.60
CA ASP A 119 6.26 6.56 2.47
C ASP A 119 6.25 5.83 3.82
N LEU A 120 7.35 5.88 4.58
CA LEU A 120 7.37 5.25 5.89
C LEU A 120 6.41 5.94 6.86
N LEU A 121 6.38 7.29 6.85
CA LEU A 121 5.56 8.10 7.75
C LEU A 121 4.07 7.81 7.61
N ARG A 122 3.54 7.64 6.39
CA ARG A 122 2.12 7.32 6.21
C ARG A 122 1.74 5.97 6.82
N TYR A 123 2.64 4.97 6.81
CA TYR A 123 2.37 3.70 7.48
C TYR A 123 2.40 3.85 8.99
N LEU A 124 3.37 4.59 9.53
CA LEU A 124 3.51 4.83 10.96
C LEU A 124 2.30 5.58 11.53
N LEU A 125 1.85 6.65 10.87
CA LEU A 125 0.69 7.43 11.28
C LEU A 125 -0.57 6.55 11.33
N LEU A 126 -0.83 5.82 10.25
CA LEU A 126 -2.02 4.96 10.16
C LEU A 126 -1.95 3.75 11.10
N TRP A 127 -0.77 3.20 11.35
CA TRP A 127 -0.62 2.13 12.32
C TRP A 127 -0.84 2.63 13.74
N TYR A 128 -0.28 3.79 14.11
CA TYR A 128 -0.34 4.27 15.49
C TYR A 128 -1.66 4.95 15.85
N TYR A 129 -2.21 5.77 14.96
CA TYR A 129 -3.44 6.56 15.20
C TYR A 129 -4.66 6.07 14.42
N GLY A 130 -4.47 5.23 13.39
CA GLY A 130 -5.51 4.97 12.40
C GLY A 130 -5.79 6.21 11.55
N GLY A 131 -7.01 6.28 10.99
CA GLY A 131 -7.47 7.43 10.22
C GLY A 131 -7.24 7.27 8.73
N PHE A 132 -7.35 8.37 8.00
CA PHE A 132 -7.38 8.42 6.55
C PHE A 132 -6.17 9.19 6.01
N TYR A 133 -5.28 8.54 5.29
CA TYR A 133 -4.17 9.20 4.60
C TYR A 133 -4.54 9.52 3.17
N ALA A 134 -4.15 10.70 2.69
CA ALA A 134 -4.15 11.03 1.27
C ALA A 134 -2.99 11.96 0.90
N ASP A 135 -2.43 11.79 -0.30
CA ASP A 135 -1.41 12.69 -0.85
C ASP A 135 -1.96 14.11 -1.06
N MET A 136 -1.06 15.09 -1.17
CA MET A 136 -1.43 16.51 -1.27
C MET A 136 -2.12 16.91 -2.58
N ASP A 137 -1.94 16.13 -3.65
CA ASP A 137 -2.52 16.38 -4.98
C ASP A 137 -3.80 15.59 -5.25
N VAL A 138 -4.58 15.31 -4.19
CA VAL A 138 -5.94 14.76 -4.30
C VAL A 138 -7.01 15.85 -4.23
N TYR A 139 -8.12 15.63 -4.93
CA TYR A 139 -9.32 16.44 -4.84
C TYR A 139 -10.54 15.55 -4.56
N PRO A 140 -11.51 15.99 -3.74
CA PRO A 140 -12.67 15.18 -3.39
C PRO A 140 -13.60 15.00 -4.60
N ALA A 141 -13.95 13.75 -4.92
CA ALA A 141 -15.08 13.49 -5.84
C ALA A 141 -16.42 13.54 -5.09
N ARG A 142 -16.40 13.14 -3.82
CA ARG A 142 -17.50 13.22 -2.83
C ARG A 142 -16.90 13.09 -1.42
N PRO A 143 -17.66 13.41 -0.35
CA PRO A 143 -17.22 13.16 1.02
C PRO A 143 -16.93 11.67 1.27
N ILE A 144 -15.88 11.35 2.03
CA ILE A 144 -15.39 9.98 2.31
C ILE A 144 -16.52 9.11 2.86
N LYS A 145 -17.26 9.58 3.87
CA LYS A 145 -18.37 8.81 4.47
C LYS A 145 -19.59 8.65 3.56
N LYS A 146 -19.65 9.36 2.43
CA LYS A 146 -20.70 9.24 1.41
C LYS A 146 -20.25 8.44 0.17
N CYS A 147 -19.05 7.87 0.22
CA CYS A 147 -18.53 7.00 -0.82
C CYS A 147 -19.26 5.65 -0.80
N SER A 148 -20.00 5.34 -1.86
CA SER A 148 -20.74 4.07 -1.97
C SER A 148 -19.82 2.85 -1.95
N ALA A 149 -18.62 2.94 -2.52
CA ALA A 149 -17.63 1.86 -2.46
C ALA A 149 -17.15 1.58 -1.02
N LEU A 150 -17.26 2.56 -0.11
CA LEU A 150 -16.92 2.42 1.31
C LEU A 150 -18.11 2.04 2.18
N GLN A 151 -19.28 1.70 1.61
CA GLN A 151 -20.47 1.35 2.40
C GLN A 151 -20.25 0.17 3.36
N ARG A 152 -19.37 -0.79 3.03
CA ARG A 152 -19.02 -1.87 3.97
C ARG A 152 -18.32 -1.37 5.23
N VAL A 153 -17.65 -0.22 5.15
CA VAL A 153 -16.85 0.36 6.24
C VAL A 153 -17.61 1.49 6.93
N PHE A 154 -18.37 2.28 6.17
CA PHE A 154 -19.34 3.27 6.65
C PHE A 154 -20.77 2.80 6.33
N PRO A 155 -21.27 1.80 7.06
CA PRO A 155 -22.58 1.21 6.82
C PRO A 155 -23.73 2.18 7.07
N LEU A 156 -24.91 1.82 6.55
CA LEU A 156 -26.16 2.43 6.98
C LEU A 156 -26.43 2.09 8.46
N PRO A 157 -27.23 2.87 9.20
CA PRO A 157 -27.42 2.70 10.65
C PRO A 157 -27.88 1.31 11.14
N HIS A 158 -28.39 0.46 10.26
CA HIS A 158 -28.88 -0.89 10.58
C HIS A 158 -27.91 -2.00 10.18
N ASP A 159 -26.81 -1.67 9.51
CA ASP A 159 -25.81 -2.63 9.05
C ASP A 159 -24.59 -2.60 9.97
N HIS A 160 -23.94 -3.75 10.11
CA HIS A 160 -22.68 -3.85 10.86
C HIS A 160 -21.50 -3.47 9.96
N PRO A 161 -20.56 -2.64 10.46
CA PRO A 161 -19.35 -2.32 9.70
C PRO A 161 -18.50 -3.58 9.55
N ALA A 162 -17.77 -3.66 8.44
CA ALA A 162 -16.76 -4.68 8.24
C ALA A 162 -15.71 -4.62 9.37
N ASN A 163 -15.40 -5.77 9.94
CA ASN A 163 -14.36 -6.00 10.91
C ASN A 163 -12.98 -6.03 10.23
N VAL A 164 -12.54 -4.86 9.76
CA VAL A 164 -11.27 -4.67 9.05
C VAL A 164 -10.40 -3.61 9.73
N SER A 165 -9.08 -3.74 9.62
CA SER A 165 -8.10 -2.79 10.14
C SER A 165 -7.42 -1.98 9.03
N LEU A 166 -7.69 -2.32 7.77
CA LEU A 166 -7.10 -1.62 6.62
C LEU A 166 -8.06 -1.60 5.43
N VAL A 167 -8.08 -0.49 4.70
CA VAL A 167 -8.79 -0.32 3.44
C VAL A 167 -7.81 0.28 2.44
N VAL A 168 -7.66 -0.39 1.29
CA VAL A 168 -6.72 -0.04 0.23
C VAL A 168 -7.44 0.00 -1.11
N GLY A 169 -6.94 0.78 -2.05
CA GLY A 169 -7.41 0.76 -3.45
C GLY A 169 -6.40 0.09 -4.37
N ILE A 170 -6.84 -0.33 -5.56
CA ILE A 170 -5.95 -0.83 -6.61
C ILE A 170 -5.43 0.34 -7.47
N GLU A 171 -4.12 0.39 -7.72
CA GLU A 171 -3.51 1.40 -8.60
C GLU A 171 -3.29 0.83 -10.00
N LEU A 172 -2.66 -0.34 -10.05
CA LEU A 172 -2.24 -1.01 -11.27
C LEU A 172 -2.91 -2.38 -11.34
N ASP A 173 -3.58 -2.68 -12.46
CA ASP A 173 -4.21 -3.96 -12.74
C ASP A 173 -4.06 -4.30 -14.22
N GLU A 174 -2.85 -4.70 -14.59
CA GLU A 174 -2.41 -4.93 -15.97
C GLU A 174 -1.72 -6.31 -16.12
N PRO A 175 -2.31 -7.43 -15.66
CA PRO A 175 -1.64 -8.74 -15.61
C PRO A 175 -1.23 -9.29 -16.99
N TYR A 176 -1.83 -8.78 -18.07
CA TYR A 176 -1.52 -9.15 -19.46
C TYR A 176 -0.51 -8.21 -20.13
N SER A 177 0.09 -7.26 -19.38
CA SER A 177 1.01 -6.30 -19.98
C SER A 177 2.31 -6.94 -20.43
N SER A 178 2.67 -6.70 -21.69
CA SER A 178 3.92 -7.18 -22.27
C SER A 178 5.15 -6.51 -21.61
N PRO A 179 6.32 -7.17 -21.60
CA PRO A 179 7.56 -6.57 -21.12
C PRO A 179 7.93 -5.26 -21.86
N ARG A 180 7.52 -5.12 -23.13
CA ARG A 180 7.72 -3.88 -23.88
C ARG A 180 6.89 -2.74 -23.28
N ARG A 181 5.59 -2.98 -23.03
CA ARG A 181 4.70 -2.00 -22.39
C ARG A 181 5.22 -1.64 -20.99
N MET A 182 5.62 -2.61 -20.18
CA MET A 182 6.19 -2.33 -18.86
C MET A 182 7.40 -1.37 -18.93
N ARG A 183 8.32 -1.57 -19.88
CA ARG A 183 9.47 -0.67 -20.07
C ARG A 183 9.04 0.73 -20.54
N GLU A 184 8.10 0.81 -21.48
CA GLU A 184 7.58 2.09 -21.99
C GLU A 184 6.88 2.92 -20.89
N TRP A 185 6.22 2.25 -19.95
CA TRP A 185 5.50 2.86 -18.83
C TRP A 185 6.32 2.97 -17.54
N HIS A 186 7.57 2.49 -17.57
CA HIS A 186 8.46 2.42 -16.41
C HIS A 186 7.85 1.68 -15.20
N TRP A 187 7.12 0.60 -15.46
CA TRP A 187 6.55 -0.27 -14.43
C TRP A 187 7.54 -1.36 -14.00
N THR A 188 7.69 -1.55 -12.69
CA THR A 188 8.49 -2.63 -12.08
C THR A 188 7.73 -3.96 -12.04
N ARG A 189 6.39 -3.91 -12.15
CA ARG A 189 5.46 -5.04 -12.09
C ARG A 189 4.16 -4.75 -12.85
N THR A 190 3.23 -5.70 -12.89
CA THR A 190 1.97 -5.62 -13.65
C THR A 190 0.74 -5.32 -12.80
N TYR A 191 0.88 -5.24 -11.49
CA TYR A 191 -0.22 -4.97 -10.57
C TYR A 191 0.26 -4.34 -9.26
N GLY A 192 -0.60 -3.62 -8.55
CA GLY A 192 -0.22 -2.99 -7.29
C GLY A 192 -1.36 -2.25 -6.60
N MET A 193 -1.29 -2.17 -5.28
CA MET A 193 -2.18 -1.37 -4.45
C MET A 193 -1.71 0.08 -4.37
N ILE A 194 -2.66 1.01 -4.27
CA ILE A 194 -2.44 2.44 -4.05
C ILE A 194 -1.78 2.68 -2.70
N GLN A 195 -0.89 3.67 -2.66
CA GLN A 195 -0.32 4.20 -1.41
C GLN A 195 -0.59 5.68 -1.15
N TYR A 196 -0.96 6.43 -2.19
CA TYR A 196 -1.33 7.84 -2.07
C TYR A 196 -2.73 8.04 -1.44
N THR A 197 -3.44 6.96 -1.10
CA THR A 197 -4.70 6.96 -0.36
C THR A 197 -4.87 5.64 0.38
N ILE A 198 -4.96 5.69 1.71
CA ILE A 198 -5.08 4.51 2.57
C ILE A 198 -5.98 4.87 3.75
N TYR A 199 -6.89 3.98 4.15
CA TYR A 199 -7.70 4.18 5.35
C TYR A 199 -7.49 3.04 6.35
N ALA A 200 -7.25 3.40 7.61
CA ALA A 200 -7.14 2.48 8.73
C ALA A 200 -8.28 2.76 9.72
N PRO A 201 -9.39 1.99 9.68
CA PRO A 201 -10.52 2.17 10.61
C PRO A 201 -10.17 1.84 12.05
N ARG A 202 -9.03 1.17 12.27
CA ARG A 202 -8.53 0.77 13.58
C ARG A 202 -7.03 1.08 13.69
N ARG A 203 -6.61 1.36 14.92
CA ARG A 203 -5.19 1.41 15.30
C ARG A 203 -4.58 0.01 15.21
N PHE A 204 -3.26 -0.03 15.13
CA PHE A 204 -2.44 -1.21 15.28
C PHE A 204 -2.76 -2.34 14.29
N SER A 205 -3.12 -1.97 13.06
CA SER A 205 -3.37 -2.91 11.98
C SER A 205 -2.17 -3.86 11.80
N PRO A 206 -2.34 -5.19 11.95
CA PRO A 206 -1.25 -6.16 11.78
C PRO A 206 -0.61 -6.09 10.39
N LEU A 207 -1.41 -5.73 9.37
CA LEU A 207 -0.95 -5.48 8.01
C LEU A 207 0.03 -4.30 7.96
N LEU A 208 -0.33 -3.15 8.54
CA LEU A 208 0.56 -1.99 8.57
C LEU A 208 1.81 -2.25 9.41
N ARG A 209 1.69 -2.94 10.55
CA ARG A 209 2.85 -3.36 11.34
C ARG A 209 3.84 -4.14 10.47
N GLN A 210 3.36 -5.15 9.74
CA GLN A 210 4.24 -5.96 8.90
C GLN A 210 4.84 -5.17 7.73
N ILE A 211 4.09 -4.21 7.18
CA ILE A 211 4.61 -3.28 6.15
C ILE A 211 5.76 -2.45 6.71
N ILE A 212 5.59 -1.87 7.91
CA ILE A 212 6.64 -1.11 8.60
C ILE A 212 7.86 -2.00 8.84
N VAL A 213 7.68 -3.19 9.39
CA VAL A 213 8.74 -4.19 9.62
C VAL A 213 9.54 -4.43 8.34
N ARG A 214 8.85 -4.69 7.22
CA ARG A 214 9.51 -4.99 5.94
C ARG A 214 10.19 -3.76 5.34
N ALA A 215 9.59 -2.58 5.44
CA ALA A 215 10.21 -1.35 4.97
C ALA A 215 11.54 -1.08 5.70
N LEU A 216 11.55 -1.24 7.02
CA LEU A 216 12.75 -1.08 7.84
C LEU A 216 13.80 -2.17 7.53
N ALA A 217 13.38 -3.44 7.49
CA ALA A 217 14.28 -4.57 7.24
C ALA A 217 14.92 -4.52 5.84
N HIS A 218 14.10 -4.26 4.81
CA HIS A 218 14.60 -4.10 3.44
C HIS A 218 15.56 -2.92 3.35
N THR A 219 15.24 -1.79 4.00
CA THR A 219 16.14 -0.62 4.01
C THR A 219 17.47 -0.93 4.67
N ARG A 220 17.46 -1.57 5.85
CA ARG A 220 18.69 -1.95 6.56
C ARG A 220 19.56 -2.86 5.70
N LYS A 221 18.95 -3.88 5.09
CA LYS A 221 19.64 -4.83 4.20
C LYS A 221 20.20 -4.13 2.96
N TYR A 222 19.43 -3.25 2.34
CA TYR A 222 19.89 -2.45 1.20
C TYR A 222 21.13 -1.65 1.58
N GLN A 223 21.09 -0.93 2.72
CA GLN A 223 22.21 -0.11 3.19
C GLN A 223 23.45 -0.91 3.58
N SER A 224 23.33 -2.18 4.00
CA SER A 224 24.51 -3.01 4.32
C SER A 224 25.28 -3.46 3.08
N HIS A 225 24.63 -3.49 1.91
CA HIS A 225 25.21 -3.96 0.66
C HIS A 225 25.48 -2.85 -0.36
N HIS A 226 24.84 -1.69 -0.21
CA HIS A 226 24.96 -0.58 -1.14
C HIS A 226 25.93 0.50 -0.64
N ASN A 227 26.84 0.89 -1.52
CA ASN A 227 27.74 2.00 -1.25
C ASN A 227 26.94 3.31 -1.26
N ARG A 228 27.00 4.07 -0.17
CA ARG A 228 26.35 5.38 0.02
C ARG A 228 26.70 6.42 -1.05
N LEU A 229 27.76 6.21 -1.82
CA LEU A 229 28.11 7.07 -2.96
C LEU A 229 27.13 6.95 -4.15
N PHE A 230 26.38 5.84 -4.25
CA PHE A 230 25.33 5.68 -5.24
C PHE A 230 23.97 5.97 -4.59
N GLY A 231 23.18 6.84 -5.21
CA GLY A 231 21.83 7.18 -4.75
C GLY A 231 20.86 6.00 -4.92
N TYR A 232 19.61 6.19 -4.50
CA TYR A 232 18.56 5.18 -4.63
C TYR A 232 17.92 5.32 -6.02
N SER A 233 17.79 4.22 -6.74
CA SER A 233 17.05 4.20 -8.01
C SER A 233 15.53 4.34 -7.75
N GLN A 234 14.75 4.60 -8.80
CA GLN A 234 13.29 4.60 -8.68
C GLN A 234 12.78 3.22 -8.24
N GLU A 235 13.38 2.15 -8.75
CA GLU A 235 13.04 0.76 -8.39
C GLU A 235 13.32 0.49 -6.90
N ASP A 236 14.41 1.04 -6.35
CA ASP A 236 14.71 0.94 -4.92
C ASP A 236 13.65 1.65 -4.08
N ILE A 237 13.25 2.87 -4.46
CA ILE A 237 12.20 3.60 -3.74
C ILE A 237 10.90 2.79 -3.71
N LEU A 238 10.48 2.26 -4.87
CA LEU A 238 9.25 1.45 -4.98
C LEU A 238 9.29 0.19 -4.11
N ARG A 239 10.47 -0.45 -3.99
CA ARG A 239 10.68 -1.71 -3.26
C ARG A 239 10.97 -1.57 -1.77
N LEU A 240 11.53 -0.44 -1.34
CA LEU A 240 11.92 -0.26 0.05
C LEU A 240 10.78 0.30 0.88
N THR A 241 10.09 1.32 0.38
CA THR A 241 9.02 2.00 1.12
C THR A 241 7.77 2.21 0.26
N GLY A 242 7.90 2.17 -1.06
CA GLY A 242 6.83 2.42 -2.01
C GLY A 242 5.88 1.23 -2.25
N PRO A 243 5.12 1.24 -3.37
CA PRO A 243 3.97 0.36 -3.58
C PRO A 243 4.31 -1.11 -3.71
N ASP A 244 5.57 -1.45 -4.04
CA ASP A 244 5.97 -2.85 -4.23
C ASP A 244 6.02 -3.58 -2.88
N VAL A 245 6.69 -3.03 -1.86
CA VAL A 245 6.74 -3.67 -0.53
C VAL A 245 5.36 -3.74 0.11
N PHE A 246 4.53 -2.72 -0.08
CA PHE A 246 3.18 -2.70 0.48
C PHE A 246 2.28 -3.76 -0.14
N THR A 247 2.27 -3.84 -1.46
CA THR A 247 1.51 -4.88 -2.18
C THR A 247 2.01 -6.28 -1.82
N ASP A 248 3.33 -6.50 -1.84
CA ASP A 248 3.92 -7.81 -1.53
C ASP A 248 3.59 -8.23 -0.09
N THR A 249 3.62 -7.29 0.85
CA THR A 249 3.30 -7.57 2.25
C THR A 249 1.85 -7.95 2.46
N ILE A 250 0.93 -7.24 1.83
CA ILE A 250 -0.51 -7.57 1.90
C ILE A 250 -0.75 -8.97 1.33
N LEU A 251 -0.19 -9.29 0.15
CA LEU A 251 -0.37 -10.60 -0.47
C LEU A 251 0.26 -11.73 0.35
N ASP A 252 1.44 -11.52 0.94
CA ASP A 252 2.09 -12.50 1.80
C ASP A 252 1.31 -12.73 3.11
N MET A 253 0.77 -11.66 3.70
CA MET A 253 -0.06 -11.78 4.90
C MET A 253 -1.37 -12.50 4.59
N LEU A 254 -2.05 -12.18 3.49
CA LEU A 254 -3.24 -12.92 3.06
C LEU A 254 -2.92 -14.40 2.83
N SER A 255 -1.79 -14.69 2.18
CA SER A 255 -1.34 -16.06 1.89
C SER A 255 -1.06 -16.88 3.15
N SER A 256 -0.47 -16.27 4.16
CA SER A 256 -0.14 -16.93 5.43
C SER A 256 -1.32 -16.98 6.41
N SER A 257 -2.23 -16.00 6.33
CA SER A 257 -3.32 -15.85 7.29
C SER A 257 -4.57 -16.63 6.91
N LEU A 258 -4.88 -16.78 5.62
CA LEU A 258 -6.14 -17.38 5.20
C LEU A 258 -6.07 -18.92 5.13
N PRO A 259 -7.14 -19.63 5.52
CA PRO A 259 -7.20 -21.07 5.40
C PRO A 259 -7.16 -21.47 3.94
N SER A 260 -6.58 -22.65 3.66
CA SER A 260 -6.43 -23.10 2.27
C SER A 260 -7.74 -23.29 1.50
N THR A 261 -8.87 -23.43 2.20
CA THR A 261 -10.22 -23.53 1.63
C THR A 261 -10.85 -22.17 1.32
N HIS A 262 -10.20 -21.07 1.69
CA HIS A 262 -10.72 -19.72 1.49
C HIS A 262 -10.93 -19.41 0.00
N PRO A 263 -12.03 -18.75 -0.41
CA PRO A 263 -12.33 -18.49 -1.82
C PRO A 263 -11.21 -17.76 -2.58
N LEU A 264 -10.54 -16.79 -1.94
CA LEU A 264 -9.41 -16.09 -2.57
C LEU A 264 -8.23 -17.02 -2.87
N VAL A 265 -7.89 -17.91 -1.92
CA VAL A 265 -6.81 -18.90 -2.12
C VAL A 265 -7.18 -19.86 -3.24
N GLN A 266 -8.42 -20.34 -3.27
CA GLN A 266 -8.90 -21.24 -4.34
C GLN A 266 -8.88 -20.55 -5.71
N ARG A 267 -9.32 -19.29 -5.80
CA ARG A 267 -9.25 -18.51 -7.05
C ARG A 267 -7.81 -18.32 -7.52
N SER A 268 -6.89 -18.03 -6.62
CA SER A 268 -5.47 -17.89 -6.94
C SER A 268 -4.85 -19.19 -7.45
N VAL A 269 -5.12 -20.31 -6.76
CA VAL A 269 -4.62 -21.63 -7.19
C VAL A 269 -5.15 -22.00 -8.57
N ASN A 270 -6.45 -21.78 -8.82
CA ASN A 270 -7.06 -22.08 -10.11
C ASN A 270 -6.52 -21.20 -11.25
N ALA A 271 -6.24 -19.92 -10.96
CA ALA A 271 -5.68 -19.00 -11.96
C ALA A 271 -4.23 -19.34 -12.32
N ASP A 272 -3.47 -19.86 -11.36
CA ASP A 272 -2.05 -20.19 -11.52
C ASP A 272 -1.79 -21.62 -12.05
N GLU A 273 -2.83 -22.48 -12.11
CA GLU A 273 -2.72 -23.92 -12.45
C GLU A 273 -1.98 -24.18 -13.77
N ASN A 274 -2.20 -23.31 -14.77
CA ASN A 274 -1.65 -23.48 -16.12
C ASN A 274 -0.38 -22.66 -16.39
N ILE A 275 0.16 -21.95 -15.38
CA ILE A 275 1.29 -21.02 -15.56
C ILE A 275 2.66 -21.73 -15.47
N GLY A 276 2.71 -23.05 -15.18
CA GLY A 276 3.85 -23.93 -15.44
C GLY A 276 5.12 -23.74 -14.60
N ASP A 277 5.33 -22.54 -14.05
CA ASP A 277 6.57 -22.10 -13.40
C ASP A 277 6.40 -21.75 -11.91
N LEU A 278 5.22 -21.99 -11.33
CA LEU A 278 4.88 -21.54 -9.98
C LEU A 278 4.77 -22.71 -9.01
N ASP A 279 5.51 -22.61 -7.91
CA ASP A 279 5.41 -23.50 -6.75
C ASP A 279 3.92 -23.66 -6.39
N MET A 280 3.41 -24.91 -6.35
CA MET A 280 2.00 -25.26 -6.07
C MET A 280 1.54 -24.90 -4.64
N ARG A 281 2.28 -24.01 -3.96
CA ARG A 281 1.92 -23.49 -2.65
C ARG A 281 0.59 -22.77 -2.77
N ARG A 282 -0.36 -23.22 -1.96
CA ARG A 282 -1.64 -22.54 -1.74
C ARG A 282 -1.34 -21.16 -1.15
N ARG A 283 -1.60 -20.12 -1.92
CA ARG A 283 -1.32 -18.71 -1.60
C ARG A 283 -2.38 -17.81 -2.21
N VAL A 284 -2.37 -16.54 -1.85
CA VAL A 284 -3.13 -15.48 -2.52
C VAL A 284 -2.22 -14.78 -3.53
N SER A 285 -2.53 -14.96 -4.81
CA SER A 285 -1.98 -14.21 -5.95
C SER A 285 -2.84 -12.98 -6.26
N TRP A 286 -2.51 -12.22 -7.30
CA TRP A 286 -3.31 -11.07 -7.73
C TRP A 286 -4.66 -11.44 -8.37
N ALA A 287 -4.84 -12.68 -8.81
CA ALA A 287 -6.01 -13.12 -9.56
C ALA A 287 -7.37 -12.76 -8.94
N PRO A 288 -7.58 -12.84 -7.61
CA PRO A 288 -8.86 -12.48 -7.02
C PRO A 288 -9.19 -10.98 -7.05
N PHE A 289 -8.19 -10.13 -7.30
CA PHE A 289 -8.31 -8.67 -7.35
C PHE A 289 -8.32 -8.12 -8.79
N HIS A 290 -8.05 -8.97 -9.78
CA HIS A 290 -8.07 -8.56 -11.18
C HIS A 290 -9.50 -8.28 -11.67
N GLY A 291 -9.69 -7.14 -12.36
CA GLY A 291 -10.98 -6.75 -12.91
C GLY A 291 -12.02 -6.46 -11.82
N LEU A 292 -11.58 -5.97 -10.66
CA LEU A 292 -12.46 -5.72 -9.53
C LEU A 292 -13.41 -4.55 -9.84
N HIS A 293 -14.72 -4.80 -9.72
CA HIS A 293 -15.78 -3.79 -9.93
C HIS A 293 -16.54 -3.41 -8.66
N GLU A 294 -16.41 -4.20 -7.60
CA GLU A 294 -17.03 -3.98 -6.30
C GLU A 294 -15.99 -4.20 -5.19
N THR A 295 -16.20 -3.56 -4.05
CA THR A 295 -15.31 -3.69 -2.90
C THR A 295 -15.33 -5.11 -2.35
N VAL A 296 -14.15 -5.71 -2.19
CA VAL A 296 -13.99 -7.01 -1.53
C VAL A 296 -13.42 -6.77 -0.15
N CYS A 297 -14.16 -7.19 0.89
CA CYS A 297 -13.68 -7.20 2.26
C CYS A 297 -13.40 -8.63 2.70
N ILE A 298 -12.25 -8.83 3.32
CA ILE A 298 -11.89 -10.04 4.03
C ILE A 298 -11.89 -9.68 5.52
N GLU A 299 -12.83 -10.23 6.24
CA GLU A 299 -13.08 -9.92 7.65
C GLU A 299 -11.95 -10.50 8.52
N ALA A 300 -11.68 -9.88 9.68
CA ALA A 300 -10.57 -10.30 10.53
C ALA A 300 -10.68 -11.74 11.05
N ASP A 301 -11.90 -12.26 11.19
CA ASP A 301 -12.22 -13.62 11.66
C ASP A 301 -12.15 -14.69 10.55
N GLU A 302 -11.96 -14.29 9.28
CA GLU A 302 -11.66 -15.23 8.20
C GLU A 302 -10.21 -15.75 8.25
N ALA A 303 -9.35 -15.10 9.04
CA ALA A 303 -7.96 -15.51 9.24
C ALA A 303 -7.83 -16.67 10.24
N ASN A 304 -6.80 -17.50 10.05
CA ASN A 304 -6.38 -18.49 11.03
C ASN A 304 -6.00 -17.77 12.35
N PRO A 305 -6.51 -18.20 13.52
CA PRO A 305 -6.25 -17.50 14.79
C PRO A 305 -4.77 -17.40 15.18
N ALA A 306 -3.92 -18.30 14.69
CA ALA A 306 -2.48 -18.29 14.92
C ALA A 306 -1.73 -17.21 14.12
N THR A 307 -2.35 -16.68 13.06
CA THR A 307 -1.78 -15.70 12.14
C THR A 307 -2.85 -14.65 11.81
N PRO A 308 -3.22 -13.79 12.77
CA PRO A 308 -4.22 -12.75 12.55
C PRO A 308 -3.68 -11.67 11.62
N MET A 309 -4.54 -11.16 10.73
CA MET A 309 -4.21 -10.04 9.83
C MET A 309 -5.03 -8.77 10.08
N GLY A 310 -6.04 -8.81 10.95
CA GLY A 310 -6.88 -7.66 11.27
C GLY A 310 -7.94 -7.31 10.21
N GLY A 311 -8.04 -8.07 9.13
CA GLY A 311 -9.03 -7.86 8.06
C GLY A 311 -8.68 -6.69 7.13
N ILE A 312 -9.12 -6.78 5.88
CA ILE A 312 -8.82 -5.80 4.84
C ILE A 312 -9.97 -5.64 3.85
N CYS A 313 -10.26 -4.40 3.44
CA CYS A 313 -11.07 -4.15 2.24
C CYS A 313 -10.20 -3.66 1.08
N VAL A 314 -10.44 -4.18 -0.11
CA VAL A 314 -9.78 -3.79 -1.36
C VAL A 314 -10.81 -3.15 -2.28
N LEU A 315 -10.53 -1.92 -2.70
CA LEU A 315 -11.42 -1.11 -3.54
C LEU A 315 -11.01 -1.22 -5.02
N PRO A 316 -11.99 -1.20 -5.95
CA PRO A 316 -11.73 -1.06 -7.39
C PRO A 316 -10.83 0.13 -7.74
N VAL A 317 -10.15 0.03 -8.89
CA VAL A 317 -9.29 1.10 -9.41
C VAL A 317 -10.06 2.41 -9.53
N SER A 318 -11.31 2.37 -9.97
CA SER A 318 -12.14 3.56 -10.18
C SER A 318 -12.48 4.35 -8.91
N VAL A 319 -12.27 3.79 -7.71
CA VAL A 319 -12.64 4.44 -6.44
C VAL A 319 -11.63 5.52 -6.03
N TRP A 320 -10.34 5.15 -5.98
CA TRP A 320 -9.25 6.06 -5.57
C TRP A 320 -8.17 6.23 -6.65
N GLY A 321 -8.07 5.31 -7.60
CA GLY A 321 -7.09 5.33 -8.70
C GLY A 321 -7.67 5.72 -10.04
N ASN A 322 -8.79 6.44 -10.07
CA ASN A 322 -9.44 6.89 -11.30
C ASN A 322 -8.62 7.91 -12.09
N GLY A 323 -8.97 8.11 -13.36
CA GLY A 323 -8.34 9.08 -14.27
C GLY A 323 -7.00 8.65 -14.87
N GLN A 324 -6.55 7.43 -14.57
CA GLN A 324 -5.41 6.81 -15.24
C GLN A 324 -5.79 6.33 -16.66
N ARG A 325 -4.79 6.19 -17.53
CA ARG A 325 -4.97 5.73 -18.93
C ARG A 325 -4.85 4.21 -19.09
N HIS A 326 -4.87 3.47 -18.00
CA HIS A 326 -4.68 2.01 -17.91
C HIS A 326 -5.55 1.45 -16.78
N SER A 327 -5.45 0.14 -16.53
CA SER A 327 -6.16 -0.58 -15.45
C SER A 327 -7.69 -0.41 -15.44
N GLN A 328 -8.28 -0.02 -16.58
CA GLN A 328 -9.71 0.33 -16.68
C GLN A 328 -10.16 1.33 -15.59
N ALA A 329 -9.30 2.27 -15.23
CA ALA A 329 -9.48 3.16 -14.08
C ALA A 329 -10.72 4.07 -14.12
N GLU A 330 -11.45 4.13 -15.23
CA GLU A 330 -12.50 5.12 -15.48
C GLU A 330 -11.99 6.57 -15.34
N GLY A 331 -12.88 7.56 -15.48
CA GLY A 331 -12.54 8.98 -15.34
C GLY A 331 -12.85 9.53 -13.95
N PHE A 332 -12.42 10.77 -13.69
CA PHE A 332 -12.70 11.52 -12.46
C PHE A 332 -14.19 11.75 -12.13
N HIS A 333 -15.07 11.53 -13.12
CA HIS A 333 -16.54 11.61 -12.96
C HIS A 333 -17.20 10.23 -12.82
N SER A 334 -16.42 9.18 -12.58
CA SER A 334 -16.96 7.84 -12.33
C SER A 334 -17.97 7.88 -11.18
N PRO A 335 -19.10 7.15 -11.30
CA PRO A 335 -20.02 6.99 -10.17
C PRO A 335 -19.37 6.24 -8.99
N GLN A 336 -18.24 5.55 -9.20
CA GLN A 336 -17.46 4.92 -8.14
C GLN A 336 -16.40 5.84 -7.53
N ALA A 337 -15.99 6.91 -8.22
CA ALA A 337 -14.93 7.80 -7.77
C ALA A 337 -15.27 8.47 -6.44
N CYS A 338 -14.37 8.31 -5.47
CA CYS A 338 -14.48 8.92 -4.15
C CYS A 338 -13.42 9.97 -3.93
N ILE A 339 -12.21 9.71 -4.43
CA ILE A 339 -11.09 10.65 -4.42
C ILE A 339 -10.49 10.65 -5.82
N ASN A 340 -10.17 11.84 -6.33
CA ASN A 340 -9.51 12.02 -7.61
C ASN A 340 -8.05 12.41 -7.33
N HIS A 341 -7.11 11.60 -7.79
CA HIS A 341 -5.68 11.92 -7.70
C HIS A 341 -5.24 12.64 -8.98
N LEU A 342 -4.57 13.79 -8.86
CA LEU A 342 -4.22 14.60 -10.03
C LEU A 342 -2.92 14.17 -10.73
N PHE A 343 -2.20 13.20 -10.15
CA PHE A 343 -0.95 12.65 -10.68
C PHE A 343 0.06 13.74 -11.04
N LYS A 344 0.09 14.84 -10.27
CA LYS A 344 0.93 16.02 -10.58
C LYS A 344 2.41 15.72 -10.43
N GLY A 345 2.76 14.55 -9.88
CA GLY A 345 4.08 13.95 -9.95
C GLY A 345 5.13 14.82 -9.25
N SER A 346 4.85 15.25 -8.02
CA SER A 346 5.76 16.07 -7.22
C SER A 346 7.15 15.41 -7.12
N TRP A 347 7.23 14.09 -6.96
CA TRP A 347 8.50 13.36 -6.93
C TRP A 347 9.04 12.97 -8.33
N LYS A 348 8.18 12.65 -9.31
CA LYS A 348 8.62 12.27 -10.68
C LYS A 348 9.21 13.45 -11.47
N LYS A 349 8.81 14.69 -11.16
CA LYS A 349 9.39 15.90 -11.77
C LYS A 349 10.81 16.19 -11.28
N GLY A 350 11.15 15.78 -10.05
CA GLY A 350 12.48 16.00 -9.45
C GLY A 350 13.61 15.24 -10.13
N TRP A 351 13.34 14.09 -10.73
CA TRP A 351 14.39 13.24 -11.33
C TRP A 351 15.14 13.90 -12.50
N LYS A 352 14.51 14.83 -13.24
CA LYS A 352 15.20 15.58 -14.31
C LYS A 352 16.00 16.77 -13.80
N ASN A 353 15.62 17.36 -12.66
CA ASN A 353 16.30 18.53 -12.11
C ASN A 353 17.50 18.16 -11.24
N TYR A 354 17.55 16.95 -10.66
CA TYR A 354 18.68 16.53 -9.82
C TYR A 354 19.92 16.05 -10.60
N ILE A 355 19.82 15.79 -11.90
CA ILE A 355 20.96 15.35 -12.74
C ILE A 355 21.61 16.53 -13.49
N PHE A 356 20.91 17.66 -13.62
CA PHE A 356 21.43 18.85 -14.29
C PHE A 356 21.05 20.14 -13.54
N GLY A 357 21.49 20.29 -12.29
CA GLY A 357 21.55 21.60 -11.60
C GLY A 357 20.21 22.17 -11.12
#